data_AF-A0A950Q9A0-F1
#
_entry.id   AF-A0A950Q9A0-F1
#
_cell.length_a   1.000
_cell.length_b   1.000
_cell.length_c   1.000
_cell.angle_alpha   90.00
_cell.angle_beta   90.00
_cell.angle_gamma   90.00
#
_symmetry.space_group_name_H-M   'P 1'
#
loop_
_entity.id
_entity.type
_entity.pdbx_description
1 polymer ?
#
loop_
_entity_poly.entity_id
_entity_poly.type
_entity_poly.pdbx_seq_one_letter_code
_entity_poly.pdbx_strand_id
1 'polypeptide(L)' 'MSTAEARVRPGSNLDYPFGDTRPATGESMVVAPGIHWIRMRLPMQLNHINLYLLEDGDGWT' A
#
# COMPACT_ATOMS: atom_id res chain seq x y z
N MET A 1 15.27 -23.91 -31.38
CA MET A 1 14.33 -22.85 -30.94
C MET A 1 14.45 -22.78 -29.43
N SER A 2 15.06 -21.72 -28.91
CA SER A 2 15.39 -21.56 -27.49
C SER A 2 14.18 -20.99 -26.75
N THR A 3 13.64 -21.76 -25.81
CA THR A 3 12.58 -21.31 -24.91
C THR A 3 13.20 -20.36 -23.89
N ALA A 4 12.97 -19.05 -24.05
CA ALA A 4 13.32 -18.09 -23.01
C ALA A 4 12.34 -18.28 -21.85
N GLU A 5 12.84 -18.81 -20.73
CA GLU A 5 12.08 -18.85 -19.47
C GLU A 5 11.70 -17.41 -19.09
N ALA A 6 10.40 -17.13 -19.03
CA ALA A 6 9.88 -15.84 -18.62
C ALA A 6 10.35 -15.56 -17.20
N ARG A 7 11.20 -14.55 -17.04
CA ARG A 7 11.71 -14.11 -15.74
C ARG A 7 10.53 -13.72 -14.85
N VAL A 8 10.24 -14.58 -13.88
CA VAL A 8 9.21 -14.38 -12.85
C VAL A 8 9.50 -13.05 -12.17
N ARG A 9 8.60 -12.08 -12.36
CA ARG A 9 8.73 -10.76 -11.75
C ARG A 9 8.47 -10.91 -10.25
N PRO A 10 9.28 -10.33 -9.34
CA PRO A 10 8.92 -10.28 -7.93
C PRO A 10 7.53 -9.62 -7.81
N GLY A 11 6.55 -10.36 -7.27
CA GLY A 11 5.13 -10.00 -7.24
C GLY A 11 4.19 -10.90 -8.05
N SER A 12 4.69 -11.80 -8.90
CA SER A 12 3.85 -12.69 -9.72
C SER A 12 3.06 -13.75 -8.94
N ASN A 13 3.32 -13.89 -7.64
CA ASN A 13 2.61 -14.80 -6.73
C ASN A 13 2.13 -14.06 -5.47
N LEU A 14 1.93 -12.74 -5.58
CA LEU A 14 1.38 -11.90 -4.52
C LEU A 14 0.06 -11.32 -5.01
N ASP A 15 -1.00 -11.56 -4.24
CA ASP A 15 -2.28 -10.93 -4.47
C ASP A 15 -2.28 -9.54 -3.85
N TYR A 16 -2.41 -8.52 -4.69
CA TYR A 16 -2.60 -7.13 -4.26
C TYR A 16 -4.10 -6.80 -4.32
N PRO A 17 -4.85 -6.87 -3.21
CA PRO A 17 -6.31 -6.74 -3.23
C PRO A 17 -6.80 -5.39 -3.76
N PHE A 18 -5.95 -4.36 -3.71
CA PHE A 18 -6.24 -3.01 -4.21
C PHE A 18 -5.54 -2.71 -5.55
N GLY A 19 -4.80 -3.66 -6.13
CA GLY A 19 -4.00 -3.45 -7.34
C GLY A 19 -3.06 -2.24 -7.21
N ASP A 20 -3.15 -1.31 -8.17
CA ASP A 20 -2.38 -0.07 -8.17
C ASP A 20 -3.00 1.07 -7.34
N THR A 21 -4.21 0.83 -6.81
CA THR A 21 -5.00 1.81 -6.05
C THR A 21 -4.34 2.09 -4.71
N ARG A 22 -4.12 3.38 -4.45
CA ARG A 22 -3.42 3.90 -3.27
C ARG A 22 -4.05 5.23 -2.87
N PRO A 23 -4.00 5.62 -1.59
CA PRO A 23 -4.39 6.96 -1.16
C PRO A 23 -3.63 8.03 -1.95
N ALA A 24 -4.33 9.12 -2.31
CA ALA A 24 -3.67 10.31 -2.84
C ALA A 24 -2.83 11.00 -1.75
N THR A 25 -2.03 11.99 -2.16
CA THR A 25 -1.21 12.72 -1.18
C THR A 25 -2.13 13.53 -0.26
N GLY A 26 -2.05 13.27 1.05
CA GLY A 26 -2.90 13.93 2.06
C GLY A 26 -4.26 13.28 2.28
N GLU A 27 -4.56 12.16 1.61
CA GLU A 27 -5.81 11.41 1.78
C GLU A 27 -5.57 10.07 2.50
N SER A 28 -6.65 9.50 3.05
CA SER A 28 -6.69 8.16 3.60
C SER A 28 -7.63 7.25 2.79
N MET A 29 -7.35 5.94 2.79
CA MET A 29 -8.18 4.91 2.15
C MET A 29 -8.53 3.83 3.18
N VAL A 30 -9.81 3.49 3.32
CA VAL A 30 -10.24 2.36 4.16
C VAL A 30 -9.80 1.06 3.50
N VAL A 31 -9.02 0.25 4.23
CA VAL A 31 -8.51 -1.05 3.75
C VAL A 31 -9.14 -2.23 4.49
N ALA A 32 -9.69 -1.98 5.67
CA ALA A 32 -10.53 -2.89 6.45
C ALA A 32 -11.42 -2.06 7.40
N PRO A 33 -12.50 -2.60 7.97
CA PRO A 33 -13.30 -1.89 8.96
C PRO A 33 -12.42 -1.33 10.09
N GLY A 34 -12.50 -0.02 10.34
CA GLY A 34 -11.69 0.66 11.35
C GLY A 34 -10.21 0.87 11.01
N ILE A 35 -9.74 0.48 9.82
CA ILE A 35 -8.33 0.61 9.43
C ILE A 35 -8.21 1.44 8.16
N HIS A 36 -7.55 2.59 8.30
CA HIS A 36 -7.27 3.50 7.19
C HIS A 36 -5.79 3.47 6.85
N TRP A 37 -5.49 3.37 5.57
CA TRP A 37 -4.15 3.49 5.03
C TRP A 37 -3.90 4.92 4.55
N ILE A 38 -2.77 5.50 4.94
CA ILE A 38 -2.25 6.77 4.44
C ILE A 38 -0.89 6.54 3.79
N ARG A 39 -0.62 7.26 2.70
CA ARG A 39 0.66 7.20 2.00
C ARG A 39 1.33 8.58 1.96
N MET A 40 2.37 8.75 2.76
CA MET A 40 3.09 10.02 2.90
C MET A 40 4.38 10.00 2.09
N ARG A 41 4.64 11.05 1.31
CA ARG A 41 5.86 11.20 0.52
C ARG A 41 7.07 11.57 1.40
N LEU A 42 8.25 11.08 1.01
CA LEU A 42 9.54 11.39 1.61
C LEU A 42 10.52 11.92 0.54
N PRO A 43 11.40 12.88 0.86
CA PRO A 43 12.35 13.46 -0.10
C PRO A 43 13.64 12.62 -0.24
N MET A 44 13.51 11.31 -0.45
CA MET A 44 14.62 10.35 -0.58
C MET A 44 14.29 9.27 -1.62
N GLN A 45 15.21 8.33 -1.92
CA GLN A 45 14.98 7.23 -2.87
C GLN A 45 13.79 6.33 -2.47
N LEU A 46 13.71 5.97 -1.18
CA LEU A 46 12.47 5.47 -0.61
C LEU A 46 11.51 6.65 -0.48
N ASN A 47 10.73 6.86 -1.54
CA ASN A 47 9.98 8.09 -1.75
C ASN A 47 8.65 8.18 -1.00
N HIS A 48 8.29 7.15 -0.22
CA HIS A 48 7.10 7.14 0.61
C HIS A 48 7.18 6.15 1.77
N ILE A 49 6.35 6.39 2.78
CA ILE A 49 6.04 5.46 3.87
C ILE A 49 4.52 5.25 3.96
N ASN A 50 4.12 4.04 4.38
CA ASN A 50 2.72 3.74 4.69
C ASN A 50 2.48 3.98 6.18
N LEU A 51 1.40 4.69 6.48
CA LEU A 51 0.90 4.88 7.84
C LEU A 51 -0.49 4.25 7.94
N TYR A 52 -0.87 3.86 9.15
CA TYR A 52 -2.20 3.30 9.43
C TYR A 52 -2.87 4.09 10.53
N LEU A 53 -4.10 4.54 10.28
CA LEU A 53 -4.99 5.02 11.33
C LEU A 53 -5.89 3.86 11.75
N LEU A 54 -5.99 3.67 13.05
CA LEU A 54 -6.88 2.69 13.66
C LEU A 54 -7.99 3.47 14.36
N GLU A 55 -9.23 3.14 14.05
CA GLU A 55 -10.38 3.61 14.82
C GLU A 55 -10.33 2.92 16.18
N ASP A 56 -10.07 3.72 17.23
CA ASP A 56 -10.00 3.26 18.61
C ASP A 56 -11.09 3.98 19.43
N GLY A 57 -12.30 3.42 19.37
CA GLY A 57 -13.45 3.87 20.16
C GLY A 57 -13.71 5.38 20.13
N ASP A 58 -14.03 5.95 21.29
CA ASP A 58 -14.39 7.36 21.46
C ASP A 58 -13.18 8.33 21.49
N GLY A 59 -11.99 7.87 21.10
CA GLY A 59 -10.84 8.71 20.82
C GLY A 59 -9.66 8.60 21.79
N TRP A 60 -8.67 9.44 21.56
CA TRP A 60 -7.41 9.48 22.29
C TRP A 60 -7.56 10.26 23.60
N THR A 61 -7.73 9.57 24.73
CA THR A 61 -7.53 10.15 26.08
C THR A 61 -6.14 9.87 26.61
#